data_AF-F9HLH4-F1
#
_entry.id   AF-F9HLH4-F1
#
_cell.length_a   1.000
_cell.length_b   1.000
_cell.length_c   1.000
_cell.angle_alpha   90.00
_cell.angle_beta   90.00
_cell.angle_gamma   90.00
#
_symmetry.space_group_name_H-M   'P 1'
#
loop_
_entity.id
_entity.type
_entity.pdbx_description
1 polymer ?
#
loop_
_entity_poly.entity_id
_entity_poly.type
_entity_poly.pdbx_seq_one_letter_code
_entity_poly.pdbx_strand_id
1 'polypeptide(L)' 'MIEEIQKQSKSTSLESVNDQPTNVKDYIIIKFYHQNEEKDSVVYLYTKKKRQYIEQPYAGIWEVNPDIANRIEETFSS' A
#
# COMPACT_ATOMS: atom_id res chain seq x y z
N MET A 1 -2.69 10.85 4.27
CA MET A 1 -1.90 9.67 4.69
C MET A 1 -1.29 8.95 3.50
N ILE A 2 -2.09 8.54 2.48
CA ILE A 2 -1.58 7.90 1.26
C ILE A 2 -0.52 8.75 0.55
N GLU A 3 -0.75 10.06 0.40
CA GLU A 3 0.22 10.97 -0.23
C GLU A 3 1.55 11.04 0.53
N GLU A 4 1.51 11.00 1.86
CA GLU A 4 2.73 11.03 2.70
C GLU A 4 3.52 9.73 2.56
N ILE A 5 2.82 8.60 2.47
CA ILE A 5 3.43 7.31 2.13
C ILE A 5 4.10 7.41 0.76
N GLN A 6 3.40 7.92 -0.26
CA GLN A 6 3.96 8.07 -1.61
C GLN A 6 5.21 8.96 -1.63
N LYS A 7 5.22 10.09 -0.91
CA LYS A 7 6.40 10.98 -0.83
C LYS A 7 7.62 10.32 -0.18
N GLN A 8 7.39 9.42 0.76
CA GLN A 8 8.46 8.70 1.47
C GLN A 8 8.85 7.38 0.79
N SER A 9 8.18 7.05 -0.32
CA SER A 9 8.37 5.80 -1.04
C SER A 9 9.06 6.02 -2.38
N LYS A 10 9.64 4.96 -2.92
CA LYS A 10 10.24 4.99 -4.25
C LYS A 10 9.23 4.45 -5.26
N SER A 11 8.89 5.26 -6.26
CA SER A 11 8.05 4.79 -7.36
C SER A 11 8.73 3.63 -8.10
N THR A 12 7.95 2.61 -8.44
CA THR A 12 8.43 1.51 -9.26
C THR A 12 7.99 1.72 -10.71
N SER A 13 8.67 1.05 -11.65
CA SER A 13 8.24 1.02 -13.05
C SER A 13 7.09 0.03 -13.31
N LEU A 14 6.48 -0.51 -12.25
CA LEU A 14 5.41 -1.50 -12.35
C LEU A 14 4.05 -0.79 -12.32
N GLU A 15 3.18 -1.17 -13.24
CA GLU A 15 1.81 -0.66 -13.29
C GLU A 15 0.89 -1.50 -12.38
N SER A 16 0.05 -0.83 -11.58
CA SER A 16 -1.02 -1.48 -10.83
C SER A 16 -2.28 -1.54 -11.69
N VAL A 17 -2.42 -2.60 -12.48
CA VAL A 17 -3.56 -2.79 -13.41
C VAL A 17 -4.65 -3.72 -12.87
N ASN A 18 -4.49 -4.22 -11.65
CA ASN A 18 -5.40 -5.17 -11.01
C ASN A 18 -6.06 -4.54 -9.79
N ASP A 19 -7.26 -5.01 -9.44
CA ASP A 19 -7.96 -4.59 -8.21
C ASP A 19 -7.23 -4.98 -6.92
N GLN A 20 -6.35 -5.99 -6.98
CA GLN A 20 -5.54 -6.47 -5.87
C GLN A 20 -4.18 -6.99 -6.35
N PRO A 21 -3.16 -7.10 -5.48
CA PRO A 21 -1.85 -7.59 -5.84
C PRO A 21 -1.93 -9.01 -6.41
N THR A 22 -1.26 -9.22 -7.55
CA THR A 22 -1.17 -10.55 -8.18
C THR A 22 0.18 -11.18 -7.89
N ASN A 23 0.22 -12.52 -7.79
CA ASN A 23 1.42 -13.29 -7.44
C ASN A 23 2.03 -12.94 -6.07
N VAL A 24 1.17 -12.57 -5.12
CA VAL A 24 1.52 -12.31 -3.72
C VAL A 24 0.55 -13.13 -2.87
N LYS A 25 1.08 -13.94 -1.95
CA LYS A 25 0.26 -14.82 -1.10
C LYS A 25 -0.31 -14.08 0.10
N ASP A 26 0.52 -13.29 0.76
CA ASP A 26 0.20 -12.63 2.01
C ASP A 26 0.32 -11.12 1.82
N TYR A 27 -0.77 -10.41 2.11
CA TYR A 27 -0.84 -8.96 2.02
C TYR A 27 -1.85 -8.40 3.04
N ILE A 28 -1.61 -7.17 3.47
CA ILE A 28 -2.48 -6.42 4.35
C ILE A 28 -3.33 -5.48 3.51
N ILE A 29 -4.63 -5.47 3.76
CA ILE A 29 -5.57 -4.57 3.10
C ILE A 29 -5.84 -3.40 4.03
N ILE A 30 -5.57 -2.18 3.57
CA ILE A 30 -5.84 -0.96 4.32
C ILE A 30 -6.91 -0.19 3.56
N LYS A 31 -8.10 -0.08 4.17
CA LYS A 31 -9.23 0.68 3.63
C LYS A 31 -9.35 2.00 4.35
N PHE A 32 -9.37 3.09 3.60
CA PHE A 32 -9.60 4.44 4.07
C PHE A 32 -11.03 4.83 3.74
N TYR A 33 -11.84 4.98 4.79
CA TYR A 33 -13.19 5.50 4.69
C TYR A 33 -13.15 7.01 4.86
N HIS A 34 -13.52 7.74 3.82
CA HIS A 34 -13.50 9.19 3.81
C HIS A 34 -14.90 9.70 4.13
N GLN A 35 -15.06 10.42 5.25
CA GLN A 35 -16.39 10.87 5.71
C GLN A 35 -17.14 11.77 4.71
N ASN A 36 -16.43 12.38 3.75
CA ASN A 36 -16.98 13.33 2.79
C ASN A 36 -16.65 12.99 1.33
N GLU A 37 -16.09 11.81 1.03
CA GLU A 37 -15.89 11.37 -0.35
C GLU A 37 -16.79 10.18 -0.64
N GLU A 38 -17.33 10.12 -1.87
CA GLU A 38 -18.21 9.04 -2.31
C GLU A 38 -17.47 7.71 -2.49
N LYS A 39 -16.14 7.74 -2.55
CA LYS A 39 -15.29 6.57 -2.80
C LYS A 39 -14.26 6.39 -1.71
N ASP A 40 -14.29 5.20 -1.11
CA ASP A 40 -13.21 4.74 -0.24
C ASP A 40 -11.92 4.56 -1.04
N SER A 41 -10.79 4.76 -0.37
CA SER A 41 -9.48 4.41 -0.94
C SER A 41 -9.00 3.09 -0.36
N VAL A 42 -8.44 2.23 -1.20
CA VAL A 42 -7.83 0.97 -0.76
C VAL A 42 -6.37 0.94 -1.18
N VAL A 43 -5.51 0.49 -0.28
CA VAL A 43 -4.11 0.18 -0.58
C VAL A 43 -3.75 -1.18 0.01
N TYR A 44 -2.80 -1.84 -0.64
CA TYR A 44 -2.32 -3.16 -0.27
C TYR A 44 -0.85 -3.08 0.10
N LEU A 45 -0.51 -3.53 1.31
CA LEU A 45 0.87 -3.64 1.77
C LEU A 45 1.30 -5.10 1.69
N TYR A 46 2.44 -5.37 1.04
CA TYR A 46 2.97 -6.71 0.95
C TYR A 46 4.49 -6.77 0.85
N THR A 47 5.04 -7.93 1.18
CA THR A 47 6.46 -8.23 1.03
C THR A 47 6.70 -9.13 -0.18
N LYS A 48 7.59 -8.68 -1.08
CA LYS A 48 8.02 -9.47 -2.25
C LYS A 48 9.53 -9.39 -2.37
N LYS A 49 10.21 -10.54 -2.49
CA LYS A 49 11.67 -10.63 -2.65
C LYS A 49 12.46 -9.81 -1.59
N LYS A 50 12.03 -9.88 -0.31
CA LYS A 50 12.62 -9.15 0.84
C LYS A 50 12.46 -7.62 0.81
N ARG A 51 11.60 -7.09 -0.06
CA ARG A 51 11.25 -5.67 -0.12
C ARG A 51 9.76 -5.51 0.14
N GLN A 52 9.37 -4.38 0.71
CA GLN A 52 7.99 -4.06 0.97
C GLN A 52 7.45 -3.10 -0.07
N TYR A 53 6.21 -3.31 -0.44
CA TYR A 53 5.52 -2.56 -1.48
C TYR A 53 4.15 -2.15 -0.98
N ILE A 54 3.77 -0.93 -1.34
CA ILE A 54 2.40 -0.46 -1.27
C ILE A 54 1.87 -0.36 -2.69
N GLU A 55 0.74 -1.00 -2.93
CA GLU A 55 0.04 -1.00 -4.20
C GLU A 55 -1.33 -0.36 -4.02
N GLN A 56 -1.61 0.64 -4.85
CA GLN A 56 -2.94 1.22 -4.97
C GLN A 56 -3.46 0.89 -6.37
N PRO A 57 -4.62 0.20 -6.48
CA PRO A 57 -5.21 -0.16 -7.76
C PRO A 57 -5.29 1.05 -8.69
N TYR A 58 -4.80 0.89 -9.91
CA TYR A 58 -4.84 1.90 -10.98
C TYR A 58 -4.09 3.21 -10.69
N ALA A 59 -3.42 3.33 -9.54
CA ALA A 59 -2.63 4.49 -9.18
C ALA A 59 -1.13 4.19 -9.17
N GLY A 60 -0.72 2.96 -8.81
CA GLY A 60 0.65 2.51 -8.95
C GLY A 60 1.16 1.62 -7.83
N ILE A 61 2.44 1.27 -7.94
CA ILE A 61 3.17 0.46 -6.97
C ILE A 61 4.39 1.24 -6.51
N TRP A 62 4.54 1.38 -5.19
CA TRP A 62 5.66 2.07 -4.56
C TRP A 62 6.41 1.11 -3.64
N GLU A 63 7.74 1.09 -3.76
CA GLU A 63 8.62 0.40 -2.81
C GLU A 63 8.76 1.25 -1.56
N VAL A 64 8.43 0.68 -0.41
CA VAL A 64 8.41 1.37 0.88
C VAL A 64 9.55 0.89 1.77
N ASN A 65 10.06 1.79 2.59
CA ASN A 65 11.03 1.42 3.61
C ASN A 65 10.32 0.56 4.68
N PRO A 66 10.95 -0.51 5.19
CA PRO A 66 10.39 -1.31 6.27
C PRO A 66 9.95 -0.55 7.52
N ASP A 67 10.52 0.62 7.79
CA ASP A 67 10.06 1.49 8.88
C ASP A 67 8.58 1.91 8.72
N ILE A 68 8.14 2.20 7.49
CA ILE A 68 6.76 2.60 7.19
C ILE A 68 5.81 1.41 7.38
N ALA A 69 6.23 0.23 6.94
CA ALA A 69 5.44 -0.98 7.09
C ALA A 69 5.29 -1.37 8.57
N ASN A 70 6.37 -1.28 9.36
CA ASN A 70 6.32 -1.53 10.79
C ASN A 70 5.36 -0.57 11.51
N ARG A 71 5.41 0.73 11.19
CA ARG A 71 4.48 1.72 11.76
C ARG A 71 3.01 1.40 11.45
N ILE A 72 2.74 0.90 10.24
CA ILE A 72 1.40 0.45 9.85
C ILE A 72 1.00 -0.77 10.70
N GLU A 73 1.84 -1.81 10.76
CA GLU A 73 1.54 -3.01 11.55
C GLU A 73 1.35 -2.72 13.04
N GLU A 74 2.18 -1.86 13.63
CA GLU A 74 2.06 -1.42 15.04
C GLU A 74 0.74 -0.70 15.30
N THR A 75 0.29 0.13 14.36
CA THR A 75 -0.98 0.88 14.48
C THR A 75 -2.20 -0.06 14.51
N PHE A 76 -2.14 -1.20 13.80
CA PHE A 76 -3.24 -2.16 13.71
C PHE A 76 -3.12 -3.35 14.66
N SER A 77 -2.04 -3.43 15.44
CA SER A 77 -1.81 -4.48 16.45
C SER A 77 -2.23 -4.10 17.87
N SER A 78 -2.83 -2.91 18.09
CA SER A 78 -3.35 -2.44 19.39
C SER A 78 -4.85 -2.62 19.54
#